data_AF-A0A8T5KC99-F1
#
_entry.id   AF-A0A8T5KC99-F1
#
_cell.length_a   1.000
_cell.length_b   1.000
_cell.length_c   1.000
_cell.angle_alpha   90.00
_cell.angle_beta   90.00
_cell.angle_gamma   90.00
#
_symmetry.space_group_name_H-M   'P 1'
#
loop_
_entity.id
_entity.type
_entity.pdbx_description
1 polymer ?
#
loop_
_entity_poly.entity_id
_entity_poly.type
_entity_poly.pdbx_seq_one_letter_code
_entity_poly.pdbx_strand_id
1 'polypeptide(L)'
;MVKDFLAIEDVEEEEYVEEPELDVPDEVKAIVAGARGASLEAALSRLEVHGLSTVEASRVLYFLDEQGDVRLVDSEPPRSLSDFALSWYSSWAWVVVGFLVVASSAVFVLPQVEPWIYLRYIAGAVYVLYVPGAVFIELLYPKREELEDLERFALAVGLSLAIVPLVGLVLNYTPWGIRLKPLYAGLSLLTLGFTFIAVYRKYTYHMLALEAVE
;
A
#
# COMPACT_ATOMS: atom_id res chain seq x y z
N MET A 1 -34.07 37.06 16.96
CA MET A 1 -34.44 35.63 16.96
C MET A 1 -33.25 34.92 16.32
N VAL A 2 -32.33 34.41 17.18
CA VAL A 2 -31.11 33.60 16.91
C VAL A 2 -30.24 34.09 15.73
N LYS A 3 -29.30 35.04 15.85
CA LYS A 3 -28.05 35.13 16.65
C LYS A 3 -27.09 33.93 16.52
N ASP A 4 -25.92 34.26 15.96
CA ASP A 4 -24.59 33.66 16.06
C ASP A 4 -24.22 32.50 15.11
N PHE A 5 -23.97 32.84 13.84
CA PHE A 5 -22.92 32.21 13.05
C PHE A 5 -21.59 32.83 13.49
N LEU A 6 -20.80 32.07 14.26
CA LEU A 6 -19.45 32.45 14.68
C LEU A 6 -18.43 31.68 13.85
N ALA A 7 -17.55 32.47 13.23
CA ALA A 7 -16.17 32.23 12.84
C ALA A 7 -15.75 30.80 12.47
N ILE A 8 -15.49 30.59 11.18
CA ILE A 8 -14.45 29.66 10.76
C ILE A 8 -13.13 30.34 11.11
N GLU A 9 -12.58 30.03 12.28
CA GLU A 9 -11.18 30.28 12.59
C GLU A 9 -10.33 29.28 11.79
N ASP A 10 -9.24 29.78 11.21
CA ASP A 10 -8.22 29.00 10.53
C ASP A 10 -7.67 27.94 11.49
N VAL A 11 -7.86 26.67 11.14
CA VAL A 11 -7.17 25.55 11.80
C VAL A 11 -5.75 25.51 11.22
N GLU A 12 -4.89 26.40 11.71
CA GLU A 12 -3.45 26.17 11.67
C GLU A 12 -3.06 25.20 12.79
N GLU A 13 -2.08 24.36 12.46
CA GLU A 13 -1.47 23.27 13.24
C GLU A 13 -2.23 21.93 13.20
N GLU A 14 -1.66 21.02 12.39
CA GLU A 14 -1.74 19.57 12.53
C GLU A 14 -1.30 19.18 13.95
N GLU A 15 -2.20 19.32 14.91
CA GLU A 15 -2.09 18.63 16.19
C GLU A 15 -2.42 17.17 15.90
N TYR A 16 -1.40 16.32 16.00
CA TYR A 16 -1.55 14.87 16.00
C TYR A 16 -2.55 14.54 17.11
N VAL A 17 -3.81 14.31 16.74
CA VAL A 17 -4.85 13.91 17.69
C VAL A 17 -4.41 12.55 18.19
N GLU A 18 -3.86 12.49 19.41
CA GLU A 18 -3.74 11.25 20.16
C GLU A 18 -5.09 10.55 20.04
N GLU A 19 -5.12 9.39 19.37
CA GLU A 19 -6.35 8.61 19.28
C GLU A 19 -6.85 8.41 20.70
N PRO A 20 -8.09 8.82 20.99
CA PRO A 20 -8.60 8.75 22.35
C PRO A 20 -8.51 7.29 22.76
N GLU A 21 -7.78 7.03 23.85
CA GLU A 21 -7.68 5.73 24.48
C GLU A 21 -9.12 5.28 24.78
N LEU A 22 -9.68 4.51 23.85
CA LEU A 22 -11.09 4.22 23.82
C LEU A 22 -11.30 3.15 24.88
N ASP A 23 -11.75 3.58 26.07
CA ASP A 23 -12.02 2.65 27.17
C ASP A 23 -13.23 1.78 26.79
N VAL A 24 -12.95 0.66 26.13
CA VAL A 24 -13.94 -0.31 25.68
C VAL A 24 -14.44 -1.05 26.92
N PRO A 25 -15.74 -0.92 27.29
CA PRO A 25 -16.26 -1.59 28.47
C PRO A 25 -16.08 -3.12 28.37
N ASP A 26 -15.80 -3.77 29.51
CA ASP A 26 -15.62 -5.22 29.60
C ASP A 26 -16.81 -6.01 29.04
N GLU A 27 -18.02 -5.45 29.13
CA GLU A 27 -19.24 -6.03 28.53
C GLU A 27 -19.12 -6.15 27.01
N VAL A 28 -18.56 -5.13 26.36
CA VAL A 28 -18.37 -5.10 24.91
C VAL A 28 -17.27 -6.08 24.49
N LYS A 29 -16.19 -6.18 25.27
CA LYS A 29 -15.15 -7.19 25.07
C LYS A 29 -15.73 -8.62 25.15
N ALA A 30 -16.62 -8.87 26.11
CA ALA A 30 -17.28 -10.17 26.25
C ALA A 30 -18.21 -10.50 25.06
N ILE A 31 -18.93 -9.51 24.53
CA ILE A 31 -19.78 -9.68 23.34
C ILE A 31 -18.96 -10.06 22.11
N VAL A 32 -17.83 -9.37 21.88
CA VAL A 32 -16.93 -9.65 20.76
C VAL A 32 -16.24 -11.01 20.93
N ALA A 33 -15.83 -11.37 22.15
CA ALA A 33 -15.29 -12.71 22.44
C ALA A 33 -16.30 -13.83 22.14
N GLY A 34 -17.60 -13.59 22.39
CA GLY A 34 -18.67 -14.52 22.04
C GLY A 34 -18.95 -14.60 20.53
N ALA A 35 -18.47 -13.64 19.74
CA ALA A 35 -18.59 -13.58 18.28
C ALA A 35 -17.36 -14.14 17.54
N ARG A 36 -16.41 -14.79 18.24
CA ARG A 36 -15.25 -15.44 17.61
C ARG A 36 -15.69 -16.44 16.52
N GLY A 37 -15.12 -16.28 15.33
CA GLY A 37 -15.45 -17.09 14.14
C GLY A 37 -16.73 -16.68 13.41
N ALA A 38 -17.41 -15.62 13.84
CA ALA A 38 -18.55 -15.05 13.13
C ALA A 38 -18.08 -14.03 12.06
N SER A 39 -18.93 -13.79 11.05
CA SER A 39 -18.66 -12.75 10.05
C SER A 39 -18.64 -11.35 10.68
N LEU A 40 -17.98 -10.39 10.02
CA LEU A 40 -17.98 -8.99 10.46
C LEU A 40 -19.41 -8.45 10.65
N GLU A 41 -20.33 -8.77 9.73
CA GLU A 41 -21.75 -8.41 9.84
C GLU A 41 -22.43 -9.04 11.08
N ALA A 42 -22.09 -10.29 11.41
CA ALA A 42 -22.61 -10.95 12.60
C ALA A 42 -22.03 -10.36 13.90
N ALA A 43 -20.77 -9.89 13.88
CA ALA A 43 -20.17 -9.18 15.01
C ALA A 43 -20.79 -7.79 15.19
N LEU A 44 -20.95 -7.02 14.10
CA LEU A 44 -21.57 -5.69 14.11
C LEU A 44 -23.03 -5.76 14.58
N SER A 45 -23.83 -6.68 14.03
CA SER A 45 -25.23 -6.84 14.44
C SER A 45 -25.39 -7.20 15.91
N ARG A 46 -24.46 -7.97 16.51
CA ARG A 46 -24.49 -8.26 17.95
C ARG A 46 -24.22 -7.02 18.81
N LEU A 47 -23.31 -6.15 18.37
CA LEU A 47 -23.01 -4.88 19.03
C LEU A 47 -24.19 -3.90 18.90
N GLU A 48 -24.85 -3.87 17.74
CA GLU A 48 -26.05 -3.06 17.51
C GLU A 48 -27.22 -3.48 18.41
N VAL A 49 -27.42 -4.78 18.62
CA VAL A 49 -28.44 -5.30 19.56
C VAL A 49 -28.18 -4.81 21.00
N HIS A 50 -26.93 -4.52 21.35
CA HIS A 50 -26.54 -4.00 22.67
C HIS A 50 -26.48 -2.46 22.72
N GLY A 51 -27.05 -1.78 21.71
CA GLY A 51 -27.28 -0.34 21.74
C GLY A 51 -26.15 0.51 21.16
N LEU A 52 -25.12 -0.10 20.57
CA LEU A 52 -24.07 0.63 19.84
C LEU A 52 -24.56 0.97 18.43
N SER A 53 -24.27 2.18 17.95
CA SER A 53 -24.46 2.50 16.54
C SER A 53 -23.47 1.73 15.67
N THR A 54 -23.77 1.51 14.38
CA THR A 54 -22.85 0.84 13.44
C THR A 54 -21.46 1.49 13.43
N VAL A 55 -21.41 2.82 13.56
CA VAL A 55 -20.16 3.59 13.59
C VAL A 55 -19.38 3.30 14.88
N GLU A 56 -20.03 3.32 16.05
CA GLU A 56 -19.38 2.99 17.32
C GLU A 56 -18.94 1.52 17.37
N ALA A 57 -19.77 0.60 16.88
CA ALA A 57 -19.44 -0.82 16.77
C ALA A 57 -18.21 -1.05 15.87
N SER A 58 -18.15 -0.37 14.72
CA SER A 58 -16.97 -0.43 13.83
C SER A 58 -15.71 0.15 14.48
N ARG A 59 -15.84 1.25 15.23
CA ARG A 59 -14.71 1.88 15.92
C ARG A 59 -14.17 0.99 17.05
N VAL A 60 -15.07 0.36 17.82
CA VAL A 60 -14.67 -0.59 18.87
C VAL A 60 -14.00 -1.83 18.27
N LEU A 61 -14.54 -2.39 17.19
CA LEU A 61 -13.92 -3.53 16.53
C LEU A 61 -12.53 -3.17 15.95
N TYR A 62 -12.39 -1.99 15.35
CA TYR A 62 -11.10 -1.48 14.88
C TYR A 62 -10.09 -1.34 16.03
N PHE A 63 -10.51 -0.72 17.14
CA PHE A 63 -9.65 -0.51 18.30
C PHE A 63 -9.23 -1.84 18.97
N LEU A 64 -10.13 -2.83 19.03
CA LEU A 64 -9.81 -4.17 19.53
C LEU A 64 -8.87 -4.95 18.60
N ASP A 65 -8.96 -4.71 17.28
CA ASP A 65 -8.04 -5.28 16.28
C ASP A 65 -6.63 -4.70 16.44
N GLU A 66 -6.56 -3.38 16.62
CA GLU A 66 -5.31 -2.63 16.83
C GLU A 66 -4.61 -2.98 18.15
N GLN A 67 -5.37 -3.20 19.23
CA GLN A 67 -4.82 -3.70 20.51
C GLN A 67 -4.39 -5.18 20.47
N GLY A 68 -4.71 -5.90 19.39
CA GLY A 68 -4.41 -7.33 19.24
C GLY A 68 -5.31 -8.26 20.08
N ASP A 69 -6.37 -7.72 20.69
CA ASP A 69 -7.38 -8.50 21.44
C ASP A 69 -8.27 -9.33 20.49
N VAL A 70 -8.47 -8.83 19.27
CA VAL A 70 -9.24 -9.44 18.18
C VAL A 70 -8.39 -9.39 16.90
N ARG A 71 -8.61 -10.31 15.96
CA ARG A 71 -7.98 -10.22 14.63
C ARG A 71 -9.05 -10.36 13.56
N LEU A 72 -9.27 -9.32 12.78
CA LEU A 72 -10.17 -9.35 11.63
C LEU A 72 -9.49 -10.10 10.49
N VAL A 73 -9.97 -11.32 10.22
CA VAL A 73 -9.47 -12.16 9.13
C VAL A 73 -10.50 -12.21 8.01
N ASP A 74 -10.03 -12.05 6.77
CA ASP A 74 -10.89 -12.17 5.60
C ASP A 74 -11.57 -13.54 5.56
N SER A 75 -12.84 -13.57 5.15
CA SER A 75 -13.63 -14.80 5.14
C SER A 75 -13.22 -15.75 4.00
N GLU A 76 -12.70 -15.21 2.89
CA GLU A 76 -12.25 -15.99 1.73
C GLU A 76 -10.86 -15.52 1.25
N PRO A 77 -9.80 -15.76 2.05
CA PRO A 77 -8.46 -15.31 1.69
C PRO A 77 -7.89 -16.13 0.51
N PRO A 78 -7.13 -15.50 -0.40
CA PRO A 78 -6.54 -16.19 -1.55
C PRO A 78 -5.50 -17.24 -1.12
N ARG A 79 -5.77 -18.52 -1.41
CA ARG A 79 -4.93 -19.66 -0.98
C ARG A 79 -3.89 -20.10 -2.02
N SER A 80 -3.82 -19.44 -3.18
CA SER A 80 -2.86 -19.76 -4.24
C SER A 80 -2.12 -18.52 -4.73
N LEU A 81 -0.89 -18.71 -5.21
CA LEU A 81 -0.04 -17.62 -5.71
C LEU A 81 -0.69 -16.83 -6.86
N SER A 82 -1.30 -17.54 -7.82
CA SER A 82 -1.96 -16.90 -8.97
C SER A 82 -3.20 -16.14 -8.56
N ASP A 83 -3.96 -16.70 -7.62
CA ASP A 83 -5.17 -16.06 -7.09
C ASP A 83 -4.78 -14.82 -6.28
N PHE A 84 -3.76 -14.90 -5.42
CA PHE A 84 -3.21 -13.74 -4.70
C PHE A 84 -2.68 -12.65 -5.63
N ALA A 85 -1.97 -13.02 -6.69
CA ALA A 85 -1.41 -12.08 -7.66
C ALA A 85 -2.51 -11.36 -8.47
N LEU A 86 -3.61 -12.02 -8.79
CA LEU A 86 -4.75 -11.43 -9.51
C LEU A 86 -5.78 -10.78 -8.58
N SER A 87 -5.74 -11.09 -7.29
CA SER A 87 -6.61 -10.53 -6.28
C SER A 87 -6.27 -9.06 -5.97
N TRP A 88 -7.23 -8.37 -5.35
CA TRP A 88 -7.11 -6.98 -4.94
C TRP A 88 -5.93 -6.72 -3.99
N TYR A 89 -5.48 -7.76 -3.25
CA TYR A 89 -4.28 -7.75 -2.41
C TYR A 89 -3.00 -7.33 -3.18
N SER A 90 -2.93 -7.65 -4.48
CA SER A 90 -1.79 -7.32 -5.35
C SER A 90 -2.07 -6.17 -6.32
N SER A 91 -3.10 -5.35 -6.07
CA SER A 91 -3.44 -4.18 -6.90
C SER A 91 -2.26 -3.23 -7.12
N TRP A 92 -1.44 -3.00 -6.09
CA TRP A 92 -0.23 -2.18 -6.17
C TRP A 92 0.76 -2.69 -7.25
N ALA A 93 0.91 -4.01 -7.41
CA ALA A 93 1.80 -4.59 -8.40
C ALA A 93 1.27 -4.35 -9.83
N TRP A 94 -0.05 -4.42 -10.01
CA TRP A 94 -0.68 -4.09 -11.30
C TRP A 94 -0.60 -2.61 -11.64
N VAL A 95 -0.65 -1.71 -10.66
CA VAL A 95 -0.39 -0.28 -10.86
C VAL A 95 1.03 -0.07 -11.38
N VAL A 96 2.02 -0.76 -10.80
CA VAL A 96 3.42 -0.71 -11.27
C VAL A 96 3.55 -1.26 -12.69
N VAL A 97 2.97 -2.42 -12.97
CA VAL A 97 3.00 -3.03 -14.32
C VAL A 97 2.32 -2.13 -15.34
N GLY A 98 1.13 -1.59 -15.02
CA GLY A 98 0.41 -0.65 -15.87
C GLY A 98 1.21 0.62 -16.13
N PHE A 99 1.84 1.18 -15.10
CA PHE A 99 2.75 2.31 -15.24
C PHE A 99 3.92 1.98 -16.17
N LEU A 100 4.57 0.82 -16.02
CA LEU A 100 5.66 0.38 -16.90
C LEU A 100 5.21 0.20 -18.34
N VAL A 101 3.99 -0.27 -18.58
CA VAL A 101 3.41 -0.38 -19.94
C VAL A 101 3.19 1.00 -20.55
N VAL A 102 2.64 1.95 -19.79
CA VAL A 102 2.44 3.34 -20.23
C VAL A 102 3.78 4.02 -20.50
N ALA A 103 4.75 3.90 -19.59
CA ALA A 103 6.09 4.45 -19.75
C ALA A 103 6.81 3.84 -20.96
N SER A 104 6.67 2.52 -21.17
CA SER A 104 7.28 1.84 -22.33
C SER A 104 6.66 2.32 -23.64
N SER A 105 5.33 2.46 -23.66
CA SER A 105 4.61 3.01 -24.81
C SER A 105 5.06 4.45 -25.11
N ALA A 106 5.22 5.29 -24.08
CA ALA A 106 5.73 6.65 -24.23
C ALA A 106 7.18 6.72 -24.74
N VAL A 107 8.01 5.73 -24.38
CA VAL A 107 9.41 5.69 -24.77
C VAL A 107 9.62 5.13 -26.18
N PHE A 108 8.88 4.08 -26.56
CA PHE A 108 9.14 3.29 -27.78
C PHE A 108 8.10 3.42 -28.89
N VAL A 109 6.85 3.76 -28.56
CA VAL A 109 5.72 3.74 -29.50
C VAL A 109 5.27 5.15 -29.85
N LEU A 110 5.15 6.03 -28.86
CA LEU A 110 4.60 7.36 -29.08
C LEU A 110 5.53 8.27 -29.89
N PRO A 111 4.98 9.12 -30.78
CA PRO A 111 5.72 10.16 -31.48
C PRO A 111 6.43 11.10 -30.50
N GLN A 112 7.68 11.45 -30.80
CA GLN A 112 8.49 12.38 -29.98
C GLN A 112 8.22 13.85 -30.36
N VAL A 113 6.94 14.18 -30.55
CA VAL A 113 6.46 15.52 -30.91
C VAL A 113 5.39 15.97 -29.93
N GLU A 114 5.11 17.27 -29.92
CA GLU A 114 4.05 17.84 -29.10
C GLU A 114 2.67 17.25 -29.49
N PRO A 115 1.79 16.97 -28.51
CA PRO A 115 1.95 17.12 -27.04
C PRO A 115 2.53 15.89 -26.34
N TRP A 116 2.74 14.77 -27.04
CA TRP A 116 3.10 13.47 -26.46
C TRP A 116 4.44 13.44 -25.73
N ILE A 117 5.35 14.34 -26.11
CA ILE A 117 6.68 14.45 -25.48
C ILE A 117 6.60 14.79 -23.99
N TYR A 118 5.60 15.55 -23.55
CA TYR A 118 5.43 15.90 -22.13
C TYR A 118 5.08 14.68 -21.28
N LEU A 119 4.27 13.77 -21.81
CA LEU A 119 3.94 12.50 -21.14
C LEU A 119 5.21 11.69 -20.88
N ARG A 120 6.14 11.64 -21.84
CA ARG A 120 7.42 10.96 -21.69
C ARG A 120 8.27 11.58 -20.58
N TYR A 121 8.31 12.90 -20.49
CA TYR A 121 9.10 13.58 -19.46
C TYR A 121 8.54 13.35 -18.07
N ILE A 122 7.21 13.47 -17.91
CA ILE A 122 6.54 13.24 -16.63
C ILE A 122 6.68 11.76 -16.22
N ALA A 123 6.36 10.82 -17.12
CA ALA A 123 6.48 9.39 -16.83
C ALA A 123 7.94 9.01 -16.56
N GLY A 124 8.90 9.54 -17.32
CA GLY A 124 10.32 9.30 -17.10
C GLY A 124 10.82 9.83 -15.76
N ALA A 125 10.38 11.03 -15.35
CA ALA A 125 10.73 11.62 -14.06
C ALA A 125 10.15 10.81 -12.89
N VAL A 126 8.85 10.49 -12.93
CA VAL A 126 8.20 9.64 -11.92
C VAL A 126 8.89 8.27 -11.84
N TYR A 127 9.23 7.71 -13.00
CA TYR A 127 9.89 6.41 -13.05
C TYR A 127 11.26 6.46 -12.38
N VAL A 128 12.11 7.40 -12.75
CA VAL A 128 13.48 7.48 -12.23
C VAL A 128 13.51 7.90 -10.75
N LEU A 129 12.58 8.75 -10.31
CA LEU A 129 12.62 9.32 -8.97
C LEU A 129 11.91 8.50 -7.91
N TYR A 130 10.99 7.60 -8.29
CA TYR A 130 10.13 6.94 -7.30
C TYR A 130 9.96 5.44 -7.52
N VAL A 131 9.62 5.00 -8.72
CA VAL A 131 9.06 3.65 -8.93
C VAL A 131 10.01 2.50 -8.56
N PRO A 132 11.28 2.43 -9.00
CA PRO A 132 12.21 1.38 -8.59
C PRO A 132 12.39 1.30 -7.08
N GLY A 133 12.51 2.46 -6.41
CA GLY A 133 12.65 2.54 -4.96
C GLY A 133 11.38 2.15 -4.22
N ALA A 134 10.20 2.56 -4.70
CA ALA A 134 8.91 2.19 -4.11
C ALA A 134 8.69 0.68 -4.15
N VAL A 135 8.95 0.04 -5.30
CA VAL A 135 8.85 -1.43 -5.42
C VAL A 135 9.89 -2.13 -4.54
N PHE A 136 11.09 -1.55 -4.39
CA PHE A 136 12.11 -2.09 -3.50
C PHE A 136 11.73 -1.96 -2.01
N ILE A 137 11.00 -0.91 -1.62
CA ILE A 137 10.42 -0.82 -0.28
C ILE A 137 9.33 -1.86 -0.08
N GLU A 138 8.41 -2.05 -1.04
CA GLU A 138 7.40 -3.12 -0.96
C GLU A 138 8.04 -4.52 -0.89
N LEU A 139 9.22 -4.66 -1.51
CA LEU A 139 10.05 -5.85 -1.38
C LEU A 139 10.63 -5.98 0.02
N LEU A 140 11.19 -4.92 0.62
CA LEU A 140 11.92 -4.95 1.89
C LEU A 140 11.00 -4.95 3.13
N TYR A 141 9.88 -4.25 3.06
CA TYR A 141 8.91 -4.01 4.13
C TYR A 141 7.48 -4.34 3.64
N PRO A 142 7.12 -5.63 3.61
CA PRO A 142 5.87 -6.13 3.02
C PRO A 142 4.65 -5.81 3.89
N LYS A 143 4.85 -5.55 5.19
CA LYS A 143 3.77 -5.18 6.11
C LYS A 143 3.58 -3.66 6.07
N ARG A 144 2.34 -3.21 6.27
CA ARG A 144 2.02 -1.77 6.27
C ARG A 144 2.48 -1.09 7.55
N GLU A 145 2.31 -1.75 8.69
CA GLU A 145 2.67 -1.27 10.04
C GLU A 145 4.18 -1.05 10.25
N GLU A 146 5.05 -1.45 9.33
CA GLU A 146 6.51 -1.34 9.49
C GLU A 146 7.05 0.07 9.23
N LEU A 147 6.33 0.90 8.46
CA LEU A 147 6.76 2.24 8.07
C LEU A 147 5.55 3.15 7.91
N GLU A 148 5.64 4.36 8.46
CA GLU A 148 4.64 5.41 8.20
C GLU A 148 4.62 5.80 6.71
N ASP A 149 3.49 6.32 6.23
CA ASP A 149 3.32 6.62 4.80
C ASP A 149 4.33 7.65 4.28
N LEU A 150 4.64 8.68 5.09
CA LEU A 150 5.63 9.70 4.73
C LEU A 150 7.05 9.13 4.71
N GLU A 151 7.41 8.28 5.66
CA GLU A 151 8.69 7.58 5.71
C GLU A 151 8.85 6.66 4.50
N ARG A 152 7.82 5.88 4.19
CA ARG A 152 7.76 5.00 3.02
C ARG A 152 8.00 5.78 1.73
N PHE A 153 7.38 6.96 1.60
CA PHE A 153 7.58 7.84 0.45
C PHE A 153 9.01 8.38 0.37
N ALA A 154 9.54 8.93 1.46
CA ALA A 154 10.88 9.51 1.50
C ALA A 154 11.96 8.45 1.21
N LEU A 155 11.83 7.26 1.81
CA LEU A 155 12.73 6.13 1.57
C LEU A 155 12.65 5.62 0.13
N ALA A 156 11.44 5.55 -0.45
CA ALA A 156 11.27 5.16 -1.84
C ALA A 156 12.02 6.10 -2.79
N VAL A 157 11.93 7.43 -2.57
CA VAL A 157 12.67 8.41 -3.37
C VAL A 157 14.19 8.23 -3.17
N GLY A 158 14.64 8.13 -1.93
CA GLY A 158 16.06 7.94 -1.61
C GLY A 158 16.64 6.66 -2.23
N LEU A 159 15.90 5.56 -2.18
CA LEU A 159 16.31 4.29 -2.80
C LEU A 159 16.32 4.36 -4.32
N SER A 160 15.38 5.07 -4.94
CA SER A 160 15.40 5.26 -6.39
C SER A 160 16.64 6.04 -6.84
N LEU A 161 17.00 7.09 -6.10
CA LEU A 161 18.23 7.87 -6.32
C LEU A 161 19.51 7.04 -6.12
N ALA A 162 19.48 5.97 -5.31
CA ALA A 162 20.59 5.05 -5.17
C ALA A 162 20.62 3.98 -6.29
N ILE A 163 19.47 3.36 -6.57
CA ILE A 163 19.33 2.24 -7.50
C ILE A 163 19.58 2.69 -8.95
N VAL A 164 19.01 3.82 -9.37
CA VAL A 164 19.08 4.24 -10.78
C VAL A 164 20.51 4.49 -11.26
N PRO A 165 21.35 5.29 -10.57
CA PRO A 165 22.74 5.46 -10.95
C PRO A 165 23.55 4.17 -10.87
N LEU A 166 23.26 3.29 -9.90
CA LEU A 166 23.93 2.00 -9.78
C LEU A 166 23.65 1.11 -11.00
N VAL A 167 22.40 1.04 -11.45
CA VAL A 167 22.03 0.32 -12.68
C VAL A 167 22.71 0.94 -13.91
N GLY A 168 22.76 2.27 -13.98
CA GLY A 168 23.50 2.98 -15.03
C GLY A 168 24.99 2.64 -15.04
N LEU A 169 25.63 2.57 -13.87
CA LEU A 169 27.03 2.18 -13.70
C LEU A 169 27.25 0.73 -14.17
N VAL A 170 26.41 -0.20 -13.74
CA VAL A 170 26.49 -1.62 -14.16
C VAL A 170 26.34 -1.74 -15.67
N LEU A 171 25.37 -1.03 -16.26
CA LEU A 171 25.17 -1.00 -17.71
C LEU A 171 26.35 -0.40 -18.48
N ASN A 172 27.12 0.51 -17.88
CA ASN A 172 28.32 1.06 -18.50
C ASN A 172 29.38 -0.02 -18.80
N TYR A 173 29.42 -1.08 -17.98
CA TYR A 173 30.31 -2.23 -18.20
C TYR A 173 29.73 -3.26 -19.18
N THR A 174 28.51 -3.04 -19.70
CA THR A 174 27.89 -3.93 -20.69
C THR A 174 28.12 -3.42 -22.12
N PRO A 175 28.03 -4.30 -23.14
CA PRO A 175 28.22 -3.90 -24.55
C PRO A 175 27.24 -2.82 -25.04
N TRP A 176 26.13 -2.61 -24.33
CA TRP A 176 25.09 -1.65 -24.70
C TRP A 176 25.41 -0.21 -24.24
N GLY A 177 26.24 -0.04 -23.20
CA GLY A 177 26.62 1.24 -22.60
C GLY A 177 25.47 2.04 -21.97
N ILE A 178 25.76 3.27 -21.54
CA ILE A 178 24.78 4.20 -20.95
C ILE A 178 23.97 4.89 -22.06
N ARG A 179 23.12 4.12 -22.74
CA ARG A 179 22.11 4.64 -23.67
C ARG A 179 20.72 4.58 -23.04
N LEU A 180 19.80 5.37 -23.55
CA LEU A 180 18.43 5.44 -23.02
C LEU A 180 17.68 4.11 -23.09
N LYS A 181 17.75 3.38 -24.22
CA LYS A 181 17.02 2.11 -24.36
C LYS A 181 17.55 1.02 -23.41
N PRO A 182 18.87 0.76 -23.32
CA PRO A 182 19.43 -0.19 -22.36
C PRO A 182 19.19 0.20 -20.90
N LEU A 183 19.32 1.50 -20.56
CA LEU A 183 19.02 1.99 -19.21
C LEU A 183 17.58 1.74 -18.82
N TYR A 184 16.65 2.14 -19.67
CA TYR A 184 15.22 1.93 -19.44
C TYR A 184 14.87 0.44 -19.35
N ALA A 185 15.41 -0.39 -20.26
CA ALA A 185 15.17 -1.83 -20.27
C ALA A 185 15.74 -2.50 -19.00
N GLY A 186 16.96 -2.15 -18.59
CA GLY A 186 17.59 -2.67 -17.37
C GLY A 186 16.82 -2.31 -16.12
N LEU A 187 16.42 -1.04 -15.97
CA LEU A 187 15.57 -0.61 -14.87
C LEU A 187 14.22 -1.33 -14.88
N SER A 188 13.57 -1.46 -16.04
CA SER A 188 12.27 -2.13 -16.16
C SER A 188 12.34 -3.59 -15.77
N LEU A 189 13.38 -4.30 -16.20
CA LEU A 189 13.61 -5.68 -15.79
C LEU A 189 13.86 -5.80 -14.29
N LEU A 190 14.64 -4.89 -13.71
CA LEU A 190 14.90 -4.86 -12.27
C LEU A 190 13.61 -4.60 -11.48
N THR A 191 12.83 -3.58 -11.86
CA THR A 191 11.56 -3.23 -11.23
C THR A 191 10.54 -4.38 -11.33
N LEU A 192 10.43 -5.04 -12.48
CA LEU A 192 9.57 -6.22 -12.63
C LEU A 192 10.05 -7.38 -11.74
N GLY A 193 11.37 -7.60 -11.66
CA GLY A 193 11.97 -8.59 -10.77
C GLY A 193 11.63 -8.32 -9.30
N PHE A 194 11.83 -7.09 -8.83
CA PHE A 194 11.45 -6.70 -7.46
C PHE A 194 9.94 -6.83 -7.23
N THR A 195 9.11 -6.46 -8.20
CA THR A 195 7.65 -6.60 -8.10
C THR A 195 7.26 -8.06 -7.91
N PHE A 196 7.82 -8.96 -8.72
CA PHE A 196 7.56 -10.40 -8.62
C PHE A 196 7.99 -10.96 -7.26
N ILE A 197 9.21 -10.65 -6.81
CA ILE A 197 9.71 -11.15 -5.52
C ILE A 197 8.89 -10.56 -4.35
N ALA A 198 8.49 -9.30 -4.43
CA ALA A 198 7.66 -8.66 -3.41
C ALA A 198 6.26 -9.29 -3.32
N VAL A 199 5.62 -9.59 -4.47
CA VAL A 199 4.34 -10.33 -4.49
C VAL A 199 4.50 -11.71 -3.87
N TYR A 200 5.55 -12.45 -4.25
CA TYR A 200 5.83 -13.77 -3.67
C TYR A 200 6.04 -13.68 -2.15
N ARG A 201 6.84 -12.72 -1.69
CA ARG A 201 7.10 -12.49 -0.27
C ARG A 201 5.80 -12.16 0.49
N LYS A 202 4.98 -11.24 -0.02
CA LYS A 202 3.68 -10.88 0.59
C LYS A 202 2.74 -12.08 0.67
N TYR A 203 2.69 -12.90 -0.37
CA TYR A 203 1.93 -14.15 -0.34
C TYR A 203 2.42 -15.10 0.75
N THR A 204 3.74 -15.28 0.90
CA THR A 204 4.29 -16.13 1.97
C THR A 204 3.89 -15.63 3.35
N TYR A 205 3.97 -14.32 3.61
CA TYR A 205 3.50 -13.76 4.88
C TYR A 205 2.00 -13.93 5.10
N HIS A 206 1.20 -13.79 4.04
CA HIS A 206 -0.23 -14.02 4.09
C HIS A 206 -0.55 -15.47 4.47
N MET A 207 0.08 -16.44 3.81
CA MET A 207 -0.10 -17.86 4.12
C MET A 207 0.31 -18.21 5.55
N LEU A 208 1.45 -17.71 6.02
CA LEU A 208 1.90 -17.91 7.41
C LEU A 208 0.91 -17.31 8.43
N ALA A 209 0.28 -16.18 8.08
CA ALA A 209 -0.73 -15.57 8.93
C ALA A 209 -2.03 -16.39 8.99
N LEU A 210 -2.39 -17.10 7.91
CA LEU A 210 -3.55 -18.00 7.87
C LEU A 210 -3.29 -19.28 8.68
N GLU A 211 -2.11 -19.88 8.54
CA GLU A 211 -1.71 -21.08 9.32
C GLU A 211 -1.67 -20.81 10.83
N ALA A 212 -1.45 -19.56 11.25
CA ALA A 212 -1.46 -19.17 12.66
C ALA A 212 -2.88 -19.00 13.24
N VAL A 213 -3.91 -18.94 12.39
CA VAL A 213 -5.32 -18.72 12.79
C VAL A 213 -6.15 -20.00 12.71
N GLU A 214 -5.79 -20.95 11.84
CA GLU A 214 -6.38 -22.32 11.77
C GLU A 214 -5.92 -23.21 12.94
#